data_AF-A0A1X1R493-F1
#
_entry.id   AF-A0A1X1R493-F1
#
_cell.length_a   1.000
_cell.length_b   1.000
_cell.length_c   1.000
_cell.angle_alpha   90.00
_cell.angle_beta   90.00
_cell.angle_gamma   90.00
#
_symmetry.space_group_name_H-M   'P 1'
#
loop_
_entity.id
_entity.type
_entity.pdbx_description
1 polymer ?
#
loop_
_entity_poly.entity_id
_entity_poly.type
_entity_poly.pdbx_seq_one_letter_code
_entity_poly.pdbx_strand_id
1 'polypeptide(L)'
;MVEMTSKLFKCTFGALGALLLVPPAIASADNKDVEFANYLESDGIHLGTVSQTADMGRAMCHDLSAGYSQNDEITQLSQKLSPDQARLFVLVATTEYCPEKHKS
;
A
#
# COMPACT_ATOMS: atom_id res chain seq x y z
N MET A 1 -1.56 0.63 48.96
CA MET A 1 -1.09 -0.54 48.16
C MET A 1 -1.98 -0.54 46.93
N VAL A 2 -1.62 0.03 45.78
CA VAL A 2 -0.42 -0.13 44.96
C VAL A 2 0.18 1.23 44.55
N GLU A 3 1.50 1.23 44.46
CA GLU A 3 2.45 2.27 44.10
C GLU A 3 2.55 2.44 42.58
N MET A 4 2.79 3.66 42.06
CA MET A 4 3.76 3.95 40.98
C MET A 4 3.70 5.41 40.50
N THR A 5 4.56 6.22 41.12
CA THR A 5 5.56 7.07 40.46
C THR A 5 5.72 6.84 38.96
N SER A 6 5.57 7.90 38.15
CA SER A 6 6.66 8.36 37.25
C SER A 6 6.29 9.61 36.44
N LYS A 7 7.09 10.65 36.70
CA LYS A 7 7.42 11.80 35.86
C LYS A 7 7.10 11.62 34.38
N LEU A 8 6.33 12.55 33.81
CA LEU A 8 6.76 13.26 32.61
C LEU A 8 6.30 14.72 32.73
N PHE A 9 7.24 15.53 33.23
CA PHE A 9 7.30 16.97 33.01
C PHE A 9 7.05 17.24 31.52
N LYS A 10 5.88 17.78 31.18
CA LYS A 10 5.65 18.31 29.83
C LYS A 10 6.23 19.71 29.80
N CYS A 11 7.45 19.78 29.27
CA CYS A 11 8.10 21.01 28.88
C CYS A 11 7.18 21.83 27.98
N THR A 12 6.93 23.06 28.43
CA THR A 12 6.45 24.19 27.66
C THR A 12 7.25 24.32 26.35
N PHE A 13 6.58 24.19 25.22
CA PHE A 13 7.04 24.79 23.97
C PHE A 13 5.84 25.51 23.34
N GLY A 14 5.93 26.83 23.34
CA GLY A 14 4.96 27.70 22.70
C GLY A 14 5.03 27.54 21.19
N ALA A 15 3.85 27.46 20.58
CA ALA A 15 3.59 27.96 19.23
C ALA A 15 2.08 28.13 19.12
N LEU A 16 1.61 29.38 19.20
CA LEU A 16 0.36 29.79 18.60
C LEU A 16 0.53 29.65 17.07
N GLY A 17 0.31 28.43 16.57
CA GLY A 17 0.20 28.13 15.16
C GLY A 17 -1.27 27.90 14.85
N ALA A 18 -1.81 28.67 13.91
CA ALA A 18 -3.15 28.49 13.39
C ALA A 18 -3.44 27.00 13.15
N LEU A 19 -4.54 26.50 13.71
CA LEU A 19 -5.14 25.23 13.27
C LEU A 19 -5.59 25.42 11.83
N LEU A 20 -4.64 25.31 10.90
CA LEU A 20 -4.96 24.90 9.54
C LEU A 20 -5.56 23.51 9.68
N LEU A 21 -6.82 23.41 9.26
CA LEU A 21 -7.50 22.18 8.87
C LEU A 21 -6.65 21.50 7.79
N VAL A 22 -5.57 20.84 8.18
CA VAL A 22 -4.94 19.84 7.32
C VAL A 22 -5.63 18.55 7.71
N PRO A 23 -6.50 17.98 6.87
CA PRO A 23 -7.02 16.65 7.14
C PRO A 23 -5.82 15.73 7.35
N PRO A 24 -5.83 14.87 8.39
CA PRO A 24 -4.76 13.92 8.59
C PRO A 24 -4.79 12.96 7.38
N ALA A 25 -4.00 13.25 6.35
CA ALA A 25 -3.81 12.39 5.18
C ALA A 25 -2.89 11.21 5.52
N ILE A 26 -3.17 10.58 6.66
CA ILE A 26 -2.61 9.31 7.11
C ILE A 26 -3.81 8.37 7.36
N ALA A 27 -4.68 8.29 6.35
CA ALA A 27 -5.65 7.22 6.14
C ALA A 27 -5.57 6.66 4.70
N SER A 28 -4.61 7.13 3.91
CA SER A 28 -4.58 6.91 2.46
C SER A 28 -3.98 5.56 2.07
N ALA A 29 -3.22 4.89 2.94
CA ALA A 29 -2.66 3.57 2.64
C ALA A 29 -3.75 2.50 2.71
N ASP A 30 -4.48 2.41 3.84
CA ASP A 30 -5.59 1.47 3.99
C ASP A 30 -6.71 1.73 2.96
N ASN A 31 -7.05 3.00 2.70
CA ASN A 31 -8.08 3.31 1.71
C ASN A 31 -7.64 2.90 0.29
N LYS A 32 -6.37 3.11 -0.08
CA LYS A 32 -5.84 2.67 -1.38
C LYS A 32 -5.79 1.14 -1.49
N ASP A 33 -5.36 0.46 -0.42
CA ASP A 33 -5.27 -0.99 -0.38
C ASP A 33 -6.67 -1.63 -0.55
N VAL A 34 -7.71 -1.04 0.07
CA VAL A 34 -9.11 -1.43 -0.11
C VAL A 34 -9.60 -1.18 -1.54
N GLU A 35 -9.34 0.00 -2.12
CA GLU A 35 -9.73 0.32 -3.50
C GLU A 35 -9.06 -0.62 -4.51
N PHE A 36 -7.78 -0.91 -4.32
CA PHE A 36 -7.02 -1.84 -5.14
C PHE A 36 -7.61 -3.25 -5.09
N ALA A 37 -7.89 -3.76 -3.89
CA ALA A 37 -8.51 -5.07 -3.72
C ALA A 37 -9.92 -5.12 -4.35
N ASN A 38 -10.77 -4.11 -4.11
CA ASN A 38 -12.10 -4.04 -4.69
C ASN A 38 -12.08 -4.00 -6.22
N TYR A 39 -11.13 -3.25 -6.81
CA TYR A 39 -10.97 -3.19 -8.27
C TYR A 39 -10.64 -4.57 -8.86
N LEU A 40 -9.71 -5.28 -8.22
CA LEU A 40 -9.34 -6.63 -8.62
C LEU A 40 -10.50 -7.62 -8.46
N GLU A 41 -11.22 -7.57 -7.35
CA GLU A 41 -12.39 -8.43 -7.13
C GLU A 41 -13.51 -8.14 -8.14
N SER A 42 -13.70 -6.88 -8.54
CA SER A 42 -14.64 -6.51 -9.60
C SER A 42 -14.28 -7.09 -10.97
N ASP A 43 -13.01 -7.42 -11.20
CA ASP A 43 -12.50 -8.10 -12.41
C ASP A 43 -12.40 -9.64 -12.20
N GLY A 44 -12.92 -10.16 -11.09
CA GLY A 44 -12.90 -11.58 -10.73
C GLY A 44 -11.53 -12.09 -10.26
N ILE A 45 -10.64 -11.20 -9.85
CA ILE A 45 -9.31 -11.51 -9.32
C ILE A 45 -9.39 -11.57 -7.80
N HIS A 46 -9.41 -12.79 -7.26
CA HIS A 46 -9.45 -13.02 -5.81
C HIS A 46 -8.09 -13.53 -5.32
N LEU A 47 -7.32 -12.65 -4.68
CA LEU A 47 -5.95 -12.94 -4.22
C LEU A 47 -5.83 -13.13 -2.70
N GLY A 48 -6.95 -13.12 -1.99
CA GLY A 48 -7.02 -13.30 -0.53
C GLY A 48 -7.61 -12.08 0.16
N THR A 49 -7.07 -11.71 1.31
CA THR A 49 -7.51 -10.51 2.03
C THR A 49 -7.00 -9.23 1.37
N VAL A 50 -7.61 -8.08 1.71
CA VAL A 50 -7.15 -6.75 1.27
C VAL A 50 -5.66 -6.54 1.55
N SER A 51 -5.21 -6.84 2.77
CA SER A 51 -3.80 -6.73 3.16
C SER A 51 -2.90 -7.63 2.33
N GLN A 52 -3.29 -8.89 2.12
CA GLN A 52 -2.49 -9.82 1.30
C GLN A 52 -2.35 -9.33 -0.14
N THR A 53 -3.45 -8.84 -0.72
CA THR A 53 -3.48 -8.32 -2.08
C THR A 53 -2.59 -7.08 -2.23
N ALA A 54 -2.67 -6.15 -1.28
CA ALA A 54 -1.81 -4.96 -1.23
C ALA A 54 -0.34 -5.31 -1.01
N ASP A 55 -0.03 -6.29 -0.16
CA ASP A 55 1.33 -6.77 0.08
C ASP A 55 1.94 -7.41 -1.17
N MET A 56 1.13 -8.14 -1.96
CA MET A 56 1.56 -8.63 -3.27
C MET A 56 1.88 -7.48 -4.23
N GLY A 57 1.04 -6.45 -4.30
CA GLY A 57 1.31 -5.27 -5.15
C GLY A 57 2.58 -4.51 -4.74
N ARG A 58 2.83 -4.39 -3.43
CA ARG A 58 4.07 -3.81 -2.87
C ARG A 58 5.30 -4.65 -3.17
N ALA A 59 5.22 -5.96 -2.98
CA ALA A 59 6.32 -6.90 -3.24
C ALA A 59 6.71 -6.89 -4.72
N MET A 60 5.73 -6.95 -5.62
CA MET A 60 5.95 -6.81 -7.05
C MET A 60 6.69 -5.51 -7.37
N CYS A 61 6.27 -4.39 -6.78
CA CYS A 61 6.95 -3.13 -7.00
C CYS A 61 8.41 -3.13 -6.52
N HIS A 62 8.64 -3.69 -5.33
CA HIS A 62 9.99 -3.86 -4.79
C HIS A 62 10.85 -4.70 -5.75
N ASP A 63 10.32 -5.78 -6.30
CA ASP A 63 11.05 -6.66 -7.21
C ASP A 63 11.36 -5.94 -8.55
N LEU A 64 10.42 -5.18 -9.09
CA LEU A 64 10.65 -4.33 -10.27
C LEU A 64 11.69 -3.22 -10.03
N SER A 65 11.79 -2.71 -8.80
CA SER A 65 12.83 -1.76 -8.41
C SER A 65 14.20 -2.41 -8.26
N ALA A 66 14.23 -3.68 -7.83
CA ALA A 66 15.43 -4.49 -7.70
C ALA A 66 15.96 -5.05 -9.02
N GLY A 67 15.23 -4.83 -10.13
CA GLY A 67 15.64 -5.23 -11.49
C GLY A 67 15.01 -6.52 -11.99
N TYR A 68 14.04 -7.10 -11.27
CA TYR A 68 13.24 -8.21 -11.78
C TYR A 68 12.30 -7.73 -12.89
N SER A 69 11.93 -8.62 -13.80
CA SER A 69 11.07 -8.27 -14.94
C SER A 69 9.59 -8.45 -14.58
N GLN A 70 8.73 -7.55 -15.07
CA GLN A 70 7.27 -7.70 -14.98
C GLN A 70 6.78 -9.03 -15.58
N ASN A 71 7.49 -9.57 -16.57
CA ASN A 71 7.11 -10.82 -17.22
C ASN A 71 7.29 -12.04 -16.31
N ASP A 72 8.26 -12.01 -15.38
CA ASP A 72 8.47 -13.08 -14.42
C ASP A 72 7.31 -13.11 -13.40
N GLU A 73 6.90 -11.94 -12.93
CA GLU A 73 5.73 -11.75 -12.06
C GLU A 73 4.42 -12.20 -12.74
N ILE A 74 4.21 -11.80 -14.01
CA ILE A 74 3.04 -12.24 -14.79
C ILE A 74 3.03 -13.76 -14.97
N THR A 75 4.20 -14.37 -15.25
CA THR A 75 4.31 -15.83 -15.42
C THR A 75 3.96 -16.57 -14.13
N GLN A 76 4.41 -16.07 -12.98
CA GLN A 76 4.07 -16.64 -11.68
C GLN A 76 2.59 -16.46 -11.34
N LEU A 77 2.02 -15.27 -11.58
CA LEU A 77 0.61 -14.99 -11.34
C LEU A 77 -0.32 -15.78 -12.27
N SER A 78 0.11 -16.05 -13.51
CA SER A 78 -0.65 -16.85 -14.48
C SER A 78 -0.81 -18.32 -14.06
N GLN A 79 -0.14 -18.79 -13.00
CA GLN A 79 -0.40 -20.11 -12.42
C GLN A 79 -1.66 -20.12 -11.54
N LYS A 80 -2.09 -18.96 -11.05
CA LYS A 80 -3.22 -18.79 -10.12
C LYS A 80 -4.37 -17.97 -10.73
N LEU A 81 -4.05 -17.14 -11.72
CA LEU A 81 -4.97 -16.25 -12.42
C LEU A 81 -4.94 -16.56 -13.92
N SER A 82 -5.96 -16.11 -14.66
CA SER A 82 -5.86 -16.09 -16.12
C SER A 82 -4.75 -15.12 -16.58
N PRO A 83 -4.17 -15.30 -17.78
CA PRO A 83 -3.13 -14.41 -18.31
C PRO A 83 -3.56 -12.93 -18.36
N ASP A 84 -4.83 -12.68 -18.67
CA ASP A 84 -5.40 -11.32 -18.73
C ASP A 84 -5.51 -10.71 -17.33
N GLN A 85 -5.95 -11.51 -16.35
CA GLN A 85 -6.02 -11.09 -14.94
C GLN A 85 -4.64 -10.83 -14.34
N ALA A 86 -3.65 -11.68 -14.63
CA ALA A 86 -2.27 -11.47 -14.20
C ALA A 86 -1.70 -10.17 -14.77
N ARG A 87 -1.99 -9.87 -16.04
CA ARG A 87 -1.59 -8.61 -16.67
C ARG A 87 -2.29 -7.41 -16.03
N LEU A 88 -3.59 -7.50 -15.77
CA LEU A 88 -4.34 -6.42 -15.14
C LEU A 88 -3.79 -6.13 -13.73
N PHE A 89 -3.57 -7.18 -12.94
CA PHE A 89 -2.97 -7.07 -11.61
C PHE A 89 -1.64 -6.31 -11.67
N VAL A 90 -0.71 -6.73 -12.53
CA VAL A 90 0.62 -6.12 -12.63
C VAL A 90 0.55 -4.67 -13.08
N LEU A 91 -0.34 -4.35 -14.02
CA LEU A 91 -0.55 -2.99 -14.50
C LEU A 91 -1.03 -2.06 -13.38
N VAL A 92 -2.11 -2.43 -12.70
CA VAL A 92 -2.69 -1.63 -11.62
C VAL A 92 -1.75 -1.54 -10.43
N ALA A 93 -1.12 -2.66 -10.03
CA ALA A 93 -0.17 -2.68 -8.93
C ALA A 93 1.04 -1.78 -9.20
N THR A 94 1.54 -1.74 -10.44
CA THR A 94 2.66 -0.86 -10.80
C THR A 94 2.22 0.60 -10.72
N THR A 95 1.03 0.93 -11.21
CA THR A 95 0.50 2.29 -11.13
C THR A 95 0.31 2.75 -9.69
N GLU A 96 -0.25 1.90 -8.82
CA GLU A 96 -0.63 2.25 -7.45
C GLU A 96 0.53 2.16 -6.44
N TYR A 97 1.47 1.22 -6.62
CA TYR A 97 2.53 0.92 -5.65
C TYR A 97 3.94 1.27 -6.12
N CYS A 98 4.16 1.62 -7.38
CA CYS A 98 5.47 2.07 -7.89
C CYS A 98 5.55 3.57 -8.20
N PRO A 99 5.62 4.44 -7.18
CA PRO A 99 5.78 5.88 -7.39
C PRO A 99 7.10 6.23 -8.08
N GLU A 100 8.13 5.38 -7.98
CA GLU A 100 9.43 5.61 -8.62
C GLU A 100 9.40 5.44 -10.14
N LYS A 101 8.44 4.68 -10.69
CA LYS A 101 8.23 4.58 -12.14
C LYS A 101 7.47 5.78 -12.72
N HIS A 102 6.82 6.57 -11.87
CA HIS A 102 6.11 7.81 -12.23
C HIS A 102 6.99 9.06 -12.15
N LYS A 103 8.18 8.97 -11.53
CA LYS A 103 9.17 10.04 -11.52
C LYS A 103 10.04 9.96 -12.77
N SER A 104 9.56 10.53 -13.87
CA SER A 104 10.40 10.91 -15.01
C SER A 104 10.13 12.33 -15.44
#